data_AF-A0A1E4K7Z5-F1
#
_entry.id   AF-A0A1E4K7Z5-F1
#
_cell.length_a   1.000
_cell.length_b   1.000
_cell.length_c   1.000
_cell.angle_alpha   90.00
_cell.angle_beta   90.00
_cell.angle_gamma   90.00
#
_symmetry.space_group_name_H-M   'P 1'
#
loop_
_entity.id
_entity.type
_entity.pdbx_description
1 polymer ?
#
loop_
_entity_poly.entity_id
_entity_poly.type
_entity_poly.pdbx_seq_one_letter_code
_entity_poly.pdbx_strand_id
1 'polypeptide(L)' 'MSTRDDAYERLLAEWALGDYDNGENGCPNCGRCRLCKCDNGMHRCEKCNWVPELNDYAPVGLDD' A
#
# COMPACT_ATOMS: atom_id res chain seq x y z
N MET A 1 20.20 0.50 20.40
CA MET A 1 19.21 1.06 19.47
C MET A 1 18.30 -0.08 19.05
N SER A 2 16.99 0.14 19.09
CA SER A 2 15.96 -0.89 19.20
C SER A 2 15.72 -1.58 17.85
N THR A 3 15.94 -2.88 17.75
CA THR A 3 15.72 -3.71 16.54
C THR A 3 14.28 -3.69 16.03
N ARG A 4 13.35 -3.18 16.83
CA ARG A 4 11.93 -3.06 16.51
C ARG A 4 11.64 -1.86 15.61
N ASP A 5 12.46 -0.81 15.70
CA ASP A 5 12.29 0.40 14.88
C ASP A 5 12.76 0.10 13.45
N ASP A 6 13.91 -0.58 13.29
CA ASP A 6 14.43 -1.02 11.99
C ASP A 6 13.45 -1.91 11.21
N ALA A 7 12.73 -2.80 11.90
CA ALA A 7 11.77 -3.70 11.27
C ALA A 7 10.53 -2.93 10.75
N TYR A 8 10.09 -1.92 11.49
CA TYR A 8 8.98 -1.08 11.09
C TYR A 8 9.35 -0.16 9.93
N GLU A 9 10.56 0.40 9.93
CA GLU A 9 11.06 1.22 8.81
C GLU A 9 11.15 0.41 7.51
N ARG A 10 11.61 -0.84 7.58
CA ARG A 10 11.62 -1.74 6.41
C ARG A 10 10.22 -2.02 5.89
N LEU A 11 9.27 -2.28 6.80
CA LEU A 11 7.87 -2.46 6.42
C LEU A 11 7.32 -1.21 5.74
N LEU A 12 7.58 -0.01 6.27
CA LEU A 12 7.15 1.24 5.63
C LEU A 12 7.75 1.41 4.23
N ALA A 13 9.02 1.07 4.05
CA ALA A 13 9.69 1.15 2.76
C ALA A 13 9.08 0.16 1.74
N GLU A 14 8.86 -1.10 2.14
CA GLU A 14 8.23 -2.13 1.30
C GLU A 14 6.83 -1.73 0.82
N TRP A 15 6.10 -1.01 1.66
CA TRP A 15 4.74 -0.53 1.37
C TRP A 15 4.70 0.91 0.86
N ALA A 16 5.83 1.55 0.53
CA ALA A 16 5.84 2.90 -0.02
C ALA A 16 4.98 3.00 -1.29
N LEU A 17 4.28 4.13 -1.50
CA LEU A 17 3.54 4.34 -2.74
C LEU A 17 4.51 4.60 -3.88
N GLY A 18 4.56 3.68 -4.83
CA GLY A 18 5.23 3.88 -6.12
C GLY A 18 4.28 4.47 -7.16
N ASP A 19 4.48 4.04 -8.40
CA ASP A 19 3.69 4.52 -9.53
C ASP A 19 2.23 4.10 -9.45
N TYR A 20 1.33 4.94 -9.97
CA TYR A 20 -0.07 4.59 -10.11
C TYR A 20 -0.25 3.47 -11.13
N ASP A 21 -0.87 2.38 -10.67
CA ASP A 21 -1.25 1.23 -11.49
C ASP A 21 -2.71 0.90 -11.18
N ASN A 22 -3.60 1.67 -11.79
CA ASN A 22 -5.03 1.64 -11.51
C ASN A 22 -5.78 0.48 -12.17
N GLY A 23 -5.13 -0.27 -13.05
CA GLY A 23 -5.84 -1.14 -14.00
C GLY A 23 -6.95 -0.40 -14.76
N GLU A 24 -7.97 -1.13 -15.21
CA GLU A 24 -9.10 -0.55 -15.96
C GLU A 24 -10.15 0.12 -15.06
N ASN A 25 -10.32 -0.36 -13.82
CA ASN A 25 -11.46 0.00 -12.95
C ASN A 25 -11.05 0.75 -11.66
N GLY A 26 -9.76 1.03 -11.46
CA GLY A 26 -9.26 1.63 -10.22
C GLY A 26 -9.26 0.66 -9.04
N CYS A 27 -9.24 1.22 -7.82
CA CYS A 27 -9.29 0.43 -6.60
C CYS A 27 -10.62 -0.34 -6.49
N PRO A 28 -10.61 -1.67 -6.32
CA PRO A 28 -11.84 -2.47 -6.26
C PRO A 28 -12.68 -2.23 -5.00
N ASN A 29 -12.08 -1.65 -3.95
CA ASN A 29 -12.79 -1.37 -2.69
C ASN A 29 -13.49 0.00 -2.69
N CYS A 30 -12.80 1.06 -3.10
CA CYS A 30 -13.37 2.43 -3.06
C CYS A 30 -13.73 3.01 -4.44
N GLY A 31 -13.41 2.32 -5.53
CA GLY A 31 -13.67 2.75 -6.91
C GLY A 31 -12.81 3.91 -7.40
N ARG A 32 -11.87 4.43 -6.61
CA ARG A 32 -11.00 5.55 -7.03
C ARG A 32 -9.78 5.04 -7.80
N CYS A 33 -9.38 5.79 -8.82
CA CYS A 33 -8.12 5.59 -9.54
C CYS A 33 -6.93 6.14 -8.75
N ARG A 34 -6.70 5.57 -7.56
CA ARG A 34 -5.52 5.84 -6.71
C ARG A 34 -4.89 4.53 -6.20
N LEU A 35 -4.85 3.51 -7.04
CA LEU A 35 -4.14 2.27 -6.76
C LEU A 35 -2.70 2.44 -7.26
N CYS A 36 -1.73 2.18 -6.38
CA CYS A 36 -0.31 2.30 -6.67
C CYS A 36 0.37 0.96 -6.53
N LYS A 37 1.42 0.70 -7.31
CA LYS A 37 2.28 -0.46 -7.12
C LYS A 37 3.39 -0.12 -6.10
N CYS A 38 3.48 -0.91 -5.04
CA CYS A 38 4.48 -0.76 -3.99
C CYS A 38 5.78 -1.50 -4.33
N ASP A 39 6.85 -1.22 -3.59
CA ASP A 39 8.17 -1.84 -3.77
C ASP A 39 8.17 -3.36 -3.50
N ASN A 40 7.27 -3.82 -2.63
CA ASN A 40 7.02 -5.25 -2.43
C ASN A 40 6.29 -5.93 -3.60
N GLY A 41 5.93 -5.18 -4.64
CA GLY A 41 5.26 -5.66 -5.86
C GLY A 41 3.74 -5.78 -5.76
N MET A 42 3.14 -5.49 -4.60
CA MET A 42 1.68 -5.50 -4.40
C MET A 42 1.06 -4.14 -4.73
N HIS A 43 -0.24 -4.13 -5.00
CA HIS A 43 -1.00 -2.91 -5.20
C HIS A 43 -1.59 -2.40 -3.89
N ARG A 44 -1.44 -1.10 -3.62
CA ARG A 44 -2.05 -0.45 -2.45
C ARG A 44 -2.80 0.80 -2.88
N CYS A 45 -4.04 0.94 -2.41
CA CYS A 45 -4.78 2.16 -2.65
C CYS A 45 -4.32 3.27 -1.72
N GLU A 46 -3.80 4.37 -2.26
CA GLU A 46 -3.42 5.56 -1.50
C GLU A 46 -4.59 6.10 -0.66
N LYS A 47 -5.84 5.99 -1.15
CA LYS A 47 -6.99 6.60 -0.46
C LYS A 47 -7.51 5.77 0.71
N CYS A 48 -7.68 4.47 0.52
CA CYS A 48 -8.35 3.59 1.50
C CYS A 48 -7.44 2.48 2.02
N ASN A 49 -6.17 2.46 1.62
CA ASN A 49 -5.16 1.48 2.02
C ASN A 49 -5.45 0.03 1.59
N TRP A 50 -6.42 -0.19 0.70
CA TRP A 50 -6.80 -1.54 0.24
C TRP A 50 -5.75 -2.18 -0.67
N VAL A 51 -5.53 -3.49 -0.48
CA VAL A 51 -4.58 -4.32 -1.23
C VAL A 51 -5.34 -5.47 -1.91
N PRO A 52 -5.58 -5.42 -3.23
CA PRO A 52 -6.32 -6.44 -3.96
C PRO A 52 -5.74 -7.85 -3.81
N GLU A 53 -4.42 -8.00 -3.81
CA GLU A 53 -3.73 -9.29 -3.75
C GLU A 53 -3.86 -9.99 -2.41
N LEU A 54 -3.99 -9.22 -1.32
CA LEU A 54 -4.22 -9.74 0.03
C LEU A 54 -5.71 -9.89 0.33
N ASN A 55 -6.58 -9.27 -0.48
CA ASN A 55 -7.99 -9.08 -0.16
C ASN A 55 -8.18 -8.49 1.26
N ASP A 56 -7.30 -7.56 1.63
CA ASP A 56 -7.25 -6.90 2.93
C ASP A 56 -6.56 -5.52 2.80
N TYR A 57 -6.42 -4.79 3.90
CA TYR A 57 -5.70 -3.52 3.98
C TYR A 57 -4.20 -3.72 4.17
N ALA A 58 -3.40 -2.77 3.69
CA ALA A 58 -1.96 -2.79 3.92
C ALA A 58 -1.66 -2.70 5.44
N PRO A 59 -0.66 -3.44 5.93
CA PRO A 59 -0.29 -3.50 7.36
C PRO A 59 0.47 -2.25 7.85
N VAL A 60 0.32 -1.13 7.15
CA VAL A 60 0.93 0.16 7.47
C VAL A 60 -0.16 1.21 7.63
N GLY A 61 0.00 2.10 8.60
CA GLY A 61 -0.95 3.19 8.82
C GLY A 61 -0.98 4.14 7.62
N LEU A 62 -2.15 4.74 7.36
CA LEU A 62 -2.19 6.01 6.65
C LEU A 62 -1.71 7.04 7.69
N ASP A 63 -0.49 7.56 7.55
CA ASP A 63 -0.10 8.77 8.28
C ASP A 63 -1.18 9.84 7.97
N ASP A 64 -1.88 10.29 9.02
CA ASP A 64 -2.91 11.34 8.97
C ASP A 64 -2.26 12.73 8.81
#